data_AF-A0AAD7MRL3-F1
#
_entry.id   AF-A0AAD7MRL3-F1
#
_cell.length_a   1.000
_cell.length_b   1.000
_cell.length_c   1.000
_cell.angle_alpha   90.00
_cell.angle_beta   90.00
_cell.angle_gamma   90.00
#
_symmetry.space_group_name_H-M   'P 1'
#
loop_
_entity.id
_entity.type
_entity.pdbx_description
1 polymer ?
#
loop_
_entity_poly.entity_id
_entity_poly.type
_entity_poly.pdbx_seq_one_letter_code
_entity_poly.pdbx_strand_id
1 'polypeptide(L)'
;VEHEGTDRHGAAADDSGVCTKCVPNVTLEANGQRVLEHMGGHILFDPAFSSAVQQPCGICGRSYGLCKLHFKSSRGTSAARQIDWARSTCGSPMTFNMAYASVSKDADSPCSNHAVQCSLCDKIDPLVWTYNLAAHWQKDHGRPSGPATYKSGENHVEYKMGKNELKWMKVKWNNRFQKSKTTKNKSKSKHSTLQISVAHKSSMALRCVAKYVELSPSQPCHLHLLFSDVASENAAINSTQELRRYV
;
A
#
# COMPACT_ATOMS: atom_id res chain seq x y z
N VAL A 1 11.23 35.02 -26.19
CA VAL A 1 12.06 34.51 -25.09
C VAL A 1 11.39 33.25 -24.60
N GLU A 2 11.90 32.13 -25.09
CA GLU A 2 11.50 30.79 -24.68
C GLU A 2 11.91 30.63 -23.22
N HIS A 3 10.98 30.26 -22.34
CA HIS A 3 11.32 29.97 -20.95
C HIS A 3 11.30 28.46 -20.72
N GLU A 4 12.51 27.98 -20.49
CA GLU A 4 12.96 26.62 -20.29
C GLU A 4 12.19 25.91 -19.16
N GLY A 5 11.81 24.66 -19.44
CA GLY A 5 11.26 23.74 -18.46
C GLY A 5 12.37 23.28 -17.50
N THR A 6 12.20 23.55 -16.21
CA THR A 6 13.07 22.99 -15.18
C THR A 6 12.52 21.64 -14.71
N ASP A 7 13.21 20.57 -15.10
CA ASP A 7 13.05 19.21 -14.62
C ASP A 7 13.38 19.14 -13.12
N ARG A 8 12.35 18.92 -12.27
CA ARG A 8 12.53 18.72 -10.83
C ARG A 8 12.66 17.24 -10.52
N HIS A 9 13.91 16.77 -10.43
CA HIS A 9 14.27 15.50 -9.81
C HIS A 9 14.17 15.62 -8.29
N GLY A 10 13.24 14.88 -7.66
CA GLY A 10 13.07 14.88 -6.20
C GLY A 10 12.44 13.58 -5.72
N ALA A 11 13.28 12.56 -5.50
CA ALA A 11 12.91 11.15 -5.28
C ALA A 11 11.99 10.83 -4.10
N ALA A 12 11.08 9.89 -4.38
CA ALA A 12 10.15 9.12 -3.55
C ALA A 12 8.80 9.82 -3.26
N ALA A 13 7.71 9.51 -3.96
CA ALA A 13 7.50 8.57 -5.08
C ALA A 13 8.20 9.04 -6.36
N ASP A 14 8.99 8.19 -6.99
CA ASP A 14 9.19 8.37 -8.43
C ASP A 14 7.84 8.05 -9.11
N ASP A 15 7.63 8.55 -10.33
CA ASP A 15 6.44 8.33 -11.16
C ASP A 15 6.02 6.84 -11.28
N SER A 16 6.87 5.90 -10.85
CA SER A 16 6.68 4.45 -10.78
C SER A 16 5.52 3.95 -9.91
N GLY A 17 4.91 4.79 -9.08
CA GLY A 17 3.75 4.36 -8.28
C GLY A 17 4.09 3.23 -7.30
N VAL A 18 5.28 3.24 -6.69
CA VAL A 18 5.67 2.28 -5.65
C VAL A 18 6.06 2.96 -4.34
N CYS A 19 5.77 2.32 -3.22
CA CYS A 19 6.24 2.70 -1.90
C CYS A 19 7.62 2.11 -1.63
N THR A 20 8.62 2.99 -1.53
CA THR A 20 10.02 2.65 -1.22
C THR A 20 10.30 2.50 0.28
N LYS A 21 9.29 2.72 1.13
CA LYS A 21 9.38 2.50 2.59
C LYS A 21 9.02 1.07 2.98
N CYS A 22 8.35 0.35 2.10
CA CYS A 22 8.04 -1.06 2.28
C CYS A 22 9.20 -1.92 1.77
N VAL A 23 9.51 -3.00 2.49
CA VAL A 23 10.45 -4.05 2.04
C VAL A 23 9.71 -5.39 2.11
N PRO A 24 9.43 -6.06 0.97
CA PRO A 24 9.66 -5.59 -0.41
C PRO A 24 8.80 -4.36 -0.77
N ASN A 25 9.19 -3.62 -1.82
CA ASN A 25 8.42 -2.45 -2.28
C ASN A 25 6.98 -2.85 -2.62
N VAL A 26 6.02 -2.00 -2.23
CA VAL A 26 4.59 -2.20 -2.51
C VAL A 26 4.14 -1.26 -3.61
N THR A 27 3.46 -1.76 -4.64
CA THR A 27 2.84 -0.91 -5.65
C THR A 27 1.66 -0.14 -5.03
N LEU A 28 1.68 1.17 -5.19
CA LEU A 28 0.62 2.08 -4.78
C LEU A 28 -0.40 2.22 -5.90
N GLU A 29 -1.68 2.23 -5.54
CA GLU A 29 -2.73 2.56 -6.51
C GLU A 29 -2.68 4.06 -6.85
N ALA A 30 -3.02 4.43 -8.08
CA ALA A 30 -3.17 5.83 -8.48
C ALA A 30 -4.33 6.55 -7.74
N ASN A 31 -5.17 5.81 -7.01
CA ASN A 31 -6.23 6.37 -6.19
C ASN A 31 -5.65 7.02 -4.95
N GLY A 32 -5.87 8.33 -4.82
CA GLY A 32 -5.32 9.07 -3.71
C GLY A 32 -5.76 8.60 -2.32
N GLN A 33 -6.99 8.14 -2.15
CA GLN A 33 -7.42 7.59 -0.87
C GLN A 33 -6.60 6.36 -0.47
N ARG A 34 -6.23 5.53 -1.44
CA ARG A 34 -5.48 4.29 -1.21
C ARG A 34 -4.03 4.58 -0.84
N VAL A 35 -3.45 5.62 -1.42
CA VAL A 35 -2.15 6.15 -0.99
C VAL A 35 -2.22 6.64 0.45
N LEU A 36 -3.24 7.43 0.81
CA LEU A 36 -3.41 7.91 2.19
C LEU A 36 -3.60 6.76 3.19
N GLU A 37 -4.35 5.73 2.82
CA GLU A 37 -4.53 4.52 3.63
C GLU A 37 -3.19 3.80 3.84
N HIS A 38 -2.42 3.60 2.77
CA HIS A 38 -1.12 2.95 2.86
C HIS A 38 -0.14 3.72 3.75
N MET A 39 -0.03 5.03 3.51
CA MET A 39 0.86 5.90 4.29
C MET A 39 0.38 6.10 5.73
N GLY A 40 -0.93 6.12 5.95
CA GLY A 40 -1.53 6.08 7.29
C GLY A 40 -1.11 4.82 8.06
N GLY A 41 -1.01 3.67 7.38
CA GLY A 41 -0.46 2.45 7.94
C GLY A 41 0.99 2.62 8.41
N HIS A 42 1.84 3.24 7.59
CA HIS A 42 3.22 3.56 8.00
C HIS A 42 3.23 4.46 9.25
N ILE A 43 2.48 5.56 9.25
CA ILE A 43 2.42 6.49 10.38
C ILE A 43 2.02 5.80 11.69
N LEU A 44 1.06 4.88 11.63
CA LEU A 44 0.51 4.23 12.83
C LEU A 44 1.34 3.05 13.34
N PHE A 45 1.95 2.27 12.44
CA PHE A 45 2.45 0.94 12.78
C PHE A 45 3.88 0.67 12.34
N ASP A 46 4.50 1.54 11.54
CA ASP A 46 5.90 1.39 11.17
C ASP A 46 6.80 1.99 12.27
N PRO A 47 7.65 1.19 12.92
CA PRO A 47 8.60 1.69 13.91
C PRO A 47 9.51 2.79 13.35
N ALA A 48 9.82 2.80 12.05
CA ALA A 48 10.63 3.84 11.42
C ALA A 48 9.94 5.22 11.44
N PHE A 49 8.62 5.25 11.55
CA PHE A 49 7.78 6.46 11.57
C PHE A 49 7.37 6.88 12.99
N SER A 50 7.67 6.07 14.00
CA SER A 50 7.14 6.18 15.36
C SER A 50 7.64 7.38 16.19
N SER A 51 8.61 8.15 15.69
CA SER A 51 9.12 9.30 16.43
C SER A 51 8.22 10.53 16.26
N ALA A 52 7.75 11.10 17.38
CA ALA A 52 7.00 12.37 17.40
C ALA A 52 7.74 13.51 16.70
N VAL A 53 9.07 13.40 16.57
CA VAL A 53 9.95 14.36 15.89
C VAL A 53 9.69 14.42 14.38
N GLN A 54 9.33 13.30 13.75
CA GLN A 54 9.32 13.22 12.28
C GLN A 54 8.06 13.78 11.62
N GLN A 55 6.91 13.81 12.31
CA GLN A 55 5.57 14.17 11.78
C GLN A 55 5.45 13.95 10.25
N PRO A 56 5.61 12.70 9.78
CA PRO A 56 5.84 12.42 8.37
C PRO A 56 4.61 12.74 7.51
N CYS A 57 4.83 13.12 6.25
CA CYS A 57 3.75 13.43 5.33
C CYS A 57 2.87 12.20 5.05
N GLY A 58 1.56 12.35 5.19
CA GLY A 58 0.56 11.32 4.86
C GLY A 58 0.45 10.94 3.38
N ILE A 59 1.25 11.55 2.50
CA ILE A 59 1.29 11.23 1.06
C ILE A 59 2.60 10.57 0.67
N CYS A 60 3.74 11.19 0.98
CA CYS A 60 5.06 10.71 0.53
C CYS A 60 5.93 10.17 1.67
N GLY A 61 5.49 10.29 2.93
CA GLY A 61 6.21 9.79 4.10
C GLY A 61 7.51 10.53 4.44
N ARG A 62 7.84 11.62 3.73
CA ARG A 62 8.98 12.48 4.09
C ARG A 62 8.70 13.20 5.41
N SER A 63 9.76 13.44 6.17
CA SER A 63 9.68 14.13 7.45
C SER A 63 9.15 15.57 7.33
N TYR A 64 8.66 16.06 8.45
CA TYR A 64 8.22 17.43 8.65
C TYR A 64 9.30 18.44 8.31
N GLY A 65 8.91 19.52 7.63
CA GLY A 65 9.82 20.56 7.13
C GLY A 65 10.18 20.40 5.65
N LEU A 66 10.31 19.17 5.16
CA LEU A 66 10.54 18.90 3.73
C LEU A 66 9.24 18.96 2.93
N CYS A 67 8.16 18.45 3.51
CA CYS A 67 6.83 18.49 2.91
C CYS A 67 5.93 19.46 3.69
N LYS A 68 5.63 20.60 3.07
CA LYS A 68 4.68 21.59 3.59
C LYS A 68 3.45 21.58 2.70
N LEU A 69 2.27 21.47 3.31
CA LEU A 69 0.99 21.53 2.62
C LEU A 69 0.26 22.80 3.06
N HIS A 70 -0.42 23.46 2.14
CA HIS A 70 -1.25 24.62 2.45
C HIS A 70 -2.63 24.44 1.84
N PHE A 71 -3.68 24.96 2.48
CA PHE A 71 -4.99 25.04 1.83
C PHE A 71 -5.01 26.17 0.81
N LYS A 72 -5.79 25.98 -0.27
CA LYS A 72 -6.17 27.09 -1.14
C LYS A 72 -6.97 28.09 -0.34
N SER A 73 -6.74 29.37 -0.60
CA SER A 73 -7.62 30.41 -0.06
C SER A 73 -9.01 30.23 -0.66
N SER A 74 -9.97 29.82 0.16
CA SER A 74 -11.36 29.68 -0.26
C SER A 74 -12.02 31.05 -0.31
N ARG A 75 -12.59 31.42 -1.46
CA ARG A 75 -13.60 32.49 -1.53
C ARG A 75 -14.95 31.89 -1.15
N GLY A 76 -15.41 32.12 0.08
CA GLY A 76 -16.71 31.68 0.60
C GLY A 76 -16.66 30.53 1.60
N THR A 77 -17.68 30.45 2.45
CA THR A 77 -17.84 29.51 3.57
C THR A 77 -18.11 28.06 3.15
N SER A 78 -18.53 27.83 1.89
CA SER A 78 -18.92 26.50 1.38
C SER A 78 -17.89 25.87 0.43
N ALA A 79 -16.74 26.50 0.20
CA ALA A 79 -15.75 25.94 -0.71
C ALA A 79 -15.12 24.67 -0.12
N ALA A 80 -15.06 23.61 -0.91
CA ALA A 80 -14.37 22.38 -0.52
C ALA A 80 -12.91 22.69 -0.17
N ARG A 81 -12.41 22.15 0.96
CA ARG A 81 -11.01 22.30 1.34
C ARG A 81 -10.13 21.55 0.34
N GLN A 82 -9.35 22.30 -0.42
CA GLN A 82 -8.40 21.76 -1.39
C GLN A 82 -6.98 22.17 -1.00
N ILE A 83 -6.02 21.30 -1.27
CA ILE A 83 -4.60 21.61 -1.13
C ILE A 83 -4.19 22.57 -2.25
N ASP A 84 -3.46 23.61 -1.89
CA ASP A 84 -2.78 24.52 -2.80
C ASP A 84 -1.43 23.94 -3.17
N TRP A 85 -1.39 23.16 -4.24
CA TRP A 85 -0.15 22.55 -4.72
C TRP A 85 0.88 23.56 -5.21
N ALA A 86 0.48 24.77 -5.61
CA ALA A 86 1.41 25.81 -6.03
C ALA A 86 2.21 26.37 -4.84
N ARG A 87 1.59 26.42 -3.66
CA ARG A 87 2.25 26.84 -2.40
C ARG A 87 2.84 25.68 -1.60
N SER A 88 2.54 24.44 -1.95
CA SER A 88 2.98 23.24 -1.23
C SER A 88 4.26 22.66 -1.81
N THR A 89 5.03 21.91 -0.99
CA THR A 89 6.35 21.37 -1.37
C THR A 89 6.41 19.83 -1.37
N CYS A 90 5.27 19.15 -1.45
CA CYS A 90 5.25 17.69 -1.48
C CYS A 90 5.92 17.15 -2.75
N GLY A 91 6.84 16.20 -2.60
CA GLY A 91 7.50 15.54 -3.74
C GLY A 91 6.61 14.55 -4.51
N SER A 92 5.37 14.33 -4.07
CA SER A 92 4.41 13.46 -4.75
C SER A 92 3.02 14.11 -4.70
N PRO A 93 2.82 15.26 -5.39
CA PRO A 93 1.53 15.94 -5.39
C PRO A 93 0.46 15.03 -5.99
N MET A 94 -0.72 15.03 -5.38
CA MET A 94 -1.80 14.14 -5.79
C MET A 94 -3.16 14.74 -5.46
N THR A 95 -4.19 14.36 -6.20
CA THR A 95 -5.55 14.83 -5.97
C THR A 95 -6.37 13.79 -5.20
N PHE A 96 -7.04 14.22 -4.15
CA PHE A 96 -8.01 13.41 -3.40
C PHE A 96 -9.09 14.31 -2.80
N ASN A 97 -10.24 13.70 -2.46
CA ASN A 97 -11.34 14.42 -1.83
C ASN A 97 -11.14 14.45 -0.31
N MET A 98 -10.94 15.66 0.24
CA MET A 98 -10.68 15.84 1.68
C MET A 98 -11.88 15.41 2.56
N ALA A 99 -13.12 15.62 2.10
CA ALA A 99 -14.31 15.23 2.85
C ALA A 99 -14.50 13.70 2.90
N TYR A 100 -14.03 12.99 1.86
CA TYR A 100 -13.98 11.54 1.87
C TYR A 100 -12.84 11.04 2.77
N ALA A 101 -11.66 11.66 2.68
CA ALA A 101 -10.50 11.34 3.51
C ALA A 101 -10.72 11.61 5.00
N SER A 102 -11.64 12.49 5.37
CA SER A 102 -11.93 12.81 6.78
C SER A 102 -12.82 11.79 7.48
N VAL A 103 -13.31 10.74 6.80
CA VAL A 103 -14.27 9.78 7.36
C VAL A 103 -13.79 8.35 7.17
N SER A 104 -13.52 7.66 8.29
CA SER A 104 -13.42 6.20 8.31
C SER A 104 -14.82 5.60 8.23
N LYS A 105 -15.13 4.87 7.16
CA LYS A 105 -16.48 4.32 6.93
C LYS A 105 -16.61 2.87 7.39
N ASP A 106 -15.76 2.01 6.85
CA ASP A 106 -15.84 0.57 6.96
C ASP A 106 -14.45 -0.07 6.81
N ALA A 107 -14.40 -1.40 6.75
CA ALA A 107 -13.15 -2.13 6.57
C ALA A 107 -12.47 -1.88 5.20
N ASP A 108 -13.23 -1.47 4.19
CA ASP A 108 -12.72 -1.20 2.85
C ASP A 108 -12.14 0.21 2.73
N SER A 109 -12.65 1.17 3.49
CA SER A 109 -12.11 2.54 3.61
C SER A 109 -11.95 2.96 5.08
N PRO A 110 -10.97 2.36 5.80
CA PRO A 110 -10.83 2.57 7.24
C PRO A 110 -10.02 3.81 7.62
N CYS A 111 -9.44 4.52 6.66
CA CYS A 111 -8.52 5.62 6.94
C CYS A 111 -9.24 6.97 7.01
N SER A 112 -9.12 7.67 8.15
CA SER A 112 -9.52 9.07 8.31
C SER A 112 -8.33 10.05 8.30
N ASN A 113 -7.14 9.61 7.84
CA ASN A 113 -5.95 10.46 7.80
C ASN A 113 -6.10 11.54 6.72
N HIS A 114 -6.10 12.79 7.14
CA HIS A 114 -6.25 13.92 6.23
C HIS A 114 -5.49 15.15 6.75
N ALA A 115 -5.19 16.09 5.84
CA ALA A 115 -4.52 17.32 6.21
C ALA A 115 -5.50 18.29 6.88
N VAL A 116 -5.11 18.85 8.02
CA VAL A 116 -5.90 19.78 8.83
C VAL A 116 -5.07 20.98 9.28
N GLN A 117 -5.75 22.11 9.53
CA GLN A 117 -5.12 23.27 10.14
C GLN A 117 -5.14 23.10 11.66
N CYS A 118 -3.97 23.09 12.30
CA CYS A 118 -3.89 23.07 13.76
C CYS A 118 -4.61 24.29 14.37
N SER A 119 -5.32 24.11 15.48
CA SER A 119 -6.05 25.20 16.14
C SER A 119 -5.14 26.24 16.79
N LEU A 120 -3.92 25.85 17.14
CA LEU A 120 -2.91 26.70 17.76
C LEU A 120 -1.97 27.37 16.73
N CYS A 121 -1.92 26.84 15.50
CA CYS A 121 -1.16 27.45 14.41
C CYS A 121 -1.92 28.59 13.73
N ASP A 122 -1.16 29.50 13.14
CA ASP A 122 -1.68 30.56 12.28
C ASP A 122 -2.16 29.99 10.95
N LYS A 123 -3.04 30.74 10.26
CA LYS A 123 -3.60 30.31 8.95
C LYS A 123 -2.54 30.21 7.84
N ILE A 124 -1.38 30.82 8.04
CA ILE A 124 -0.27 30.80 7.10
C ILE A 124 0.61 29.55 7.27
N ASP A 125 0.52 28.90 8.42
CA ASP A 125 1.35 27.75 8.75
C ASP A 125 1.00 26.52 7.90
N PRO A 126 1.95 25.58 7.72
CA PRO A 126 1.68 24.33 7.05
C PRO A 126 0.59 23.50 7.75
N LEU A 127 -0.17 22.76 6.95
CA LEU A 127 -1.14 21.79 7.44
C LEU A 127 -0.45 20.59 8.09
N VAL A 128 -1.17 20.00 9.04
CA VAL A 128 -0.74 18.84 9.80
C VAL A 128 -1.66 17.67 9.47
N TRP A 129 -1.10 16.47 9.35
CA TRP A 129 -1.90 15.25 9.15
C TRP A 129 -2.57 14.86 10.47
N THR A 130 -3.85 14.48 10.44
CA THR A 130 -4.61 14.15 11.67
C THR A 130 -3.92 13.10 12.53
N TYR A 131 -3.30 12.08 11.93
CA TYR A 131 -2.58 11.04 12.67
C TYR A 131 -1.33 11.59 13.40
N ASN A 132 -0.77 12.70 12.93
CA ASN A 132 0.38 13.37 13.54
C ASN A 132 -0.01 14.55 14.44
N LEU A 133 -1.31 14.87 14.58
CA LEU A 133 -1.76 16.11 15.24
C LEU A 133 -1.36 16.15 16.72
N ALA A 134 -1.45 15.01 17.42
CA ALA A 134 -1.02 14.90 18.81
C ALA A 134 0.50 15.11 18.97
N ALA A 135 1.30 14.49 18.10
CA ALA A 135 2.76 14.67 18.09
C ALA A 135 3.14 16.13 17.77
N HIS A 136 2.42 16.77 16.86
CA HIS A 136 2.58 18.18 16.54
C HIS A 136 2.33 19.10 17.73
N TRP A 137 1.25 18.86 18.48
CA TRP A 137 0.97 19.64 19.70
C TRP A 137 2.07 19.53 20.75
N GLN A 138 2.59 18.32 20.94
CA GLN A 138 3.65 18.10 21.91
C GLN A 138 4.94 18.81 21.52
N LYS A 139 5.33 18.70 20.25
CA LYS A 139 6.60 19.22 19.75
C LYS A 139 6.57 20.73 19.52
N ASP A 140 5.57 21.21 18.79
CA ASP A 140 5.57 22.58 18.26
C ASP A 140 4.82 23.56 19.19
N HIS A 141 4.04 23.05 20.15
CA HIS A 141 3.30 23.87 21.12
C HIS A 141 3.60 23.54 22.58
N GLY A 142 4.50 22.57 22.85
CA GLY A 142 4.87 22.17 24.22
C GLY A 142 3.70 21.65 25.06
N ARG A 143 2.60 21.21 24.43
CA ARG A 143 1.41 20.76 25.16
C ARG A 143 1.50 19.27 25.50
N PRO A 144 0.99 18.85 26.67
CA PRO A 144 0.85 17.44 26.97
C PRO A 144 -0.04 16.76 25.92
N SER A 145 0.12 15.44 25.75
CA SER A 145 -0.63 14.57 24.85
C SER A 145 -2.11 14.45 25.26
N GLY A 146 -2.81 15.57 25.24
CA GLY A 146 -4.26 15.66 25.40
C GLY A 146 -4.97 15.55 24.06
N PRO A 147 -6.31 15.69 24.05
CA PRO A 147 -7.08 15.68 22.83
C PRO A 147 -6.68 16.86 21.93
N ALA A 148 -5.94 16.55 20.86
CA ALA A 148 -5.49 17.56 19.92
C ALA A 148 -6.66 18.03 19.06
N THR A 149 -6.79 19.35 18.90
CA THR A 149 -7.87 19.97 18.14
C THR A 149 -7.37 20.62 16.85
N TYR A 150 -8.22 20.66 15.84
CA TYR A 150 -7.95 21.33 14.57
C TYR A 150 -9.11 22.26 14.18
N LYS A 151 -8.83 23.23 13.31
CA LYS A 151 -9.84 24.20 12.84
C LYS A 151 -10.71 23.55 11.76
N SER A 152 -12.02 23.60 11.96
CA SER A 152 -12.99 23.26 10.94
C SER A 152 -13.98 24.41 10.72
N GLY A 153 -13.66 25.28 9.75
CA GLY A 153 -14.38 26.53 9.57
C GLY A 153 -14.04 27.46 10.73
N GLU A 154 -15.07 27.89 11.46
CA GLU A 154 -14.93 28.70 12.69
C GLU A 154 -14.86 27.84 13.95
N ASN A 155 -15.13 26.53 13.84
CA ASN A 155 -15.18 25.61 14.98
C ASN A 155 -13.84 24.94 15.24
N HIS A 156 -13.62 24.53 16.48
CA HIS A 156 -12.49 23.70 16.89
C HIS A 156 -12.99 22.26 17.10
N VAL A 157 -12.39 21.31 16.40
CA VAL A 157 -12.80 19.90 16.43
C VAL A 157 -11.71 19.08 17.09
N GLU A 158 -12.07 18.32 18.12
CA GLU A 158 -11.19 17.32 18.71
C GLU A 158 -10.97 16.17 17.72
N TYR A 159 -9.71 15.83 17.48
CA TYR A 159 -9.36 14.64 16.73
C TYR A 159 -9.20 13.45 17.68
N LYS A 160 -9.98 12.40 17.41
CA LYS A 160 -9.86 11.12 18.09
C LYS A 160 -10.04 9.98 17.09
N MET A 161 -9.01 9.16 16.95
CA MET A 161 -9.07 7.96 16.13
C MET A 161 -10.07 6.95 16.74
N GLY A 162 -10.96 6.43 15.90
CA GLY A 162 -11.93 5.42 16.32
C GLY A 162 -11.27 4.05 16.57
N LYS A 163 -11.83 3.25 17.49
CA LYS A 163 -11.35 1.87 17.75
C LYS A 163 -11.43 0.98 16.50
N ASN A 164 -12.51 1.13 15.73
CA ASN A 164 -12.72 0.37 14.49
C ASN A 164 -11.74 0.78 13.39
N GLU A 165 -11.52 2.08 13.22
CA GLU A 165 -10.49 2.62 12.32
C GLU A 165 -9.12 2.03 12.64
N LEU A 166 -8.67 2.11 13.90
CA LEU A 166 -7.38 1.54 14.31
C LEU A 166 -7.30 0.04 14.03
N LYS A 167 -8.38 -0.71 14.32
CA LYS A 167 -8.47 -2.14 14.07
C LYS A 167 -8.34 -2.46 12.58
N TRP A 168 -9.11 -1.80 11.72
CA TRP A 168 -9.10 -2.07 10.28
C TRP A 168 -7.83 -1.57 9.60
N MET A 169 -7.28 -0.42 10.03
CA MET A 169 -5.97 0.05 9.59
C MET A 169 -4.87 -0.97 9.93
N LYS A 170 -4.93 -1.61 11.11
CA LYS A 170 -3.99 -2.68 11.49
C LYS A 170 -4.12 -3.90 10.57
N VAL A 171 -5.34 -4.27 10.18
CA VAL A 171 -5.58 -5.35 9.21
C VAL A 171 -4.97 -5.01 7.85
N LYS A 172 -5.21 -3.79 7.33
CA LYS A 172 -4.62 -3.31 6.07
C LYS A 172 -3.09 -3.31 6.13
N TRP A 173 -2.51 -2.82 7.21
CA TRP A 173 -1.06 -2.81 7.43
C TRP A 173 -0.46 -4.23 7.41
N ASN A 174 -1.07 -5.18 8.11
CA ASN A 174 -0.58 -6.56 8.14
C ASN A 174 -0.69 -7.25 6.78
N ASN A 175 -1.69 -6.89 5.97
CA ASN A 175 -1.92 -7.46 4.65
C ASN A 175 -1.29 -6.66 3.50
N ARG A 176 -0.45 -5.65 3.78
CA ARG A 176 0.07 -4.71 2.76
C ARG A 176 0.89 -5.37 1.64
N PHE A 177 1.48 -6.53 1.89
CA PHE A 177 2.23 -7.30 0.89
C PHE A 177 1.40 -8.32 0.13
N GLN A 178 0.14 -8.53 0.54
CA GLN A 178 -0.75 -9.45 -0.14
C GLN A 178 -1.24 -8.79 -1.42
N LYS A 179 -0.95 -9.42 -2.57
CA LYS A 179 -1.55 -9.01 -3.83
C LYS A 179 -3.06 -9.20 -3.71
N SER A 180 -3.83 -8.15 -3.97
CA SER A 180 -5.28 -8.26 -4.12
C SER A 180 -5.53 -9.38 -5.14
N LYS A 181 -6.17 -10.46 -4.69
CA LYS A 181 -6.71 -11.44 -5.62
C LYS A 181 -7.78 -10.67 -6.37
N THR A 182 -7.48 -10.22 -7.58
CA THR A 182 -8.52 -9.77 -8.50
C THR A 182 -9.44 -10.97 -8.62
N THR A 183 -10.55 -10.94 -7.89
CA THR A 183 -11.66 -11.82 -8.15
C THR A 183 -12.04 -11.44 -9.55
N LYS A 184 -11.54 -12.20 -10.54
CA LYS A 184 -12.11 -12.16 -11.87
C LYS A 184 -13.56 -12.50 -11.57
N ASN A 185 -14.40 -11.48 -11.52
CA ASN A 185 -15.80 -11.66 -11.79
C ASN A 185 -15.75 -12.44 -13.09
N LYS A 186 -15.98 -13.75 -13.00
CA LYS A 186 -16.41 -14.52 -14.14
C LYS A 186 -17.63 -13.72 -14.53
N SER A 187 -17.46 -12.80 -15.47
CA SER A 187 -18.57 -12.38 -16.28
C SER A 187 -19.20 -13.72 -16.62
N LYS A 188 -20.48 -13.86 -16.33
CA LYS A 188 -21.26 -14.86 -17.06
C LYS A 188 -21.09 -14.43 -18.51
N SER A 189 -19.97 -14.80 -19.14
CA SER A 189 -19.96 -14.98 -20.56
C SER A 189 -21.12 -15.94 -20.70
N LYS A 190 -22.14 -15.49 -21.44
CA LYS A 190 -23.02 -16.42 -22.09
C LYS A 190 -22.06 -17.24 -22.94
N HIS A 191 -21.47 -18.28 -22.35
CA HIS A 191 -20.82 -19.32 -23.07
C HIS A 191 -21.97 -19.80 -23.95
N SER A 192 -21.94 -19.45 -25.24
CA SER A 192 -22.72 -20.19 -26.20
C SER A 192 -22.35 -21.63 -25.90
N THR A 193 -23.32 -22.38 -25.37
CA THR A 193 -23.18 -23.81 -25.25
C THR A 193 -22.87 -24.27 -26.65
N LEU A 194 -21.60 -24.57 -26.93
CA LEU A 194 -21.25 -25.21 -28.18
C LEU A 194 -22.05 -26.51 -28.15
N GLN A 195 -23.12 -26.57 -28.95
CA GLN A 195 -23.87 -27.79 -29.12
C GLN A 195 -22.93 -28.76 -29.81
N ILE A 196 -22.26 -29.57 -29.02
CA ILE A 196 -21.52 -30.73 -29.51
C ILE A 196 -22.60 -31.63 -30.11
N SER A 197 -22.68 -31.67 -31.44
CA SER A 197 -23.55 -32.60 -32.13
C SER A 197 -23.20 -34.02 -31.69
N VAL A 198 -24.21 -34.87 -31.55
CA VAL A 198 -24.10 -36.25 -31.05
C VAL A 198 -23.07 -37.09 -31.83
N ALA A 199 -22.70 -36.65 -33.03
CA ALA A 199 -21.69 -37.24 -33.89
C ALA A 199 -20.24 -37.23 -33.34
N HIS A 200 -19.93 -36.47 -32.28
CA HIS A 200 -18.57 -36.36 -31.73
C HIS A 200 -18.36 -37.08 -30.38
N LYS A 201 -19.26 -37.99 -29.98
CA LYS A 201 -19.02 -38.85 -28.82
C LYS A 201 -18.04 -39.98 -29.18
N SER A 202 -16.74 -39.75 -29.03
CA SER A 202 -15.69 -40.77 -29.08
C SER A 202 -15.71 -41.67 -27.83
N SER A 203 -16.80 -42.39 -27.59
CA SER A 203 -16.97 -43.35 -26.50
C SER A 203 -16.66 -44.81 -26.91
N MET A 204 -16.13 -45.05 -28.12
CA MET A 204 -15.92 -46.40 -28.64
C MET A 204 -14.44 -46.77 -28.90
N ALA A 205 -13.48 -46.17 -28.18
CA ALA A 205 -12.06 -46.44 -28.41
C ALA A 205 -11.33 -47.22 -27.31
N LEU A 206 -12.01 -47.77 -26.29
CA LEU A 206 -11.36 -48.56 -25.22
C LEU A 206 -12.06 -49.89 -24.94
N ARG A 207 -12.32 -50.68 -25.99
CA ARG A 207 -12.61 -52.11 -25.84
C ARG A 207 -11.89 -52.90 -26.93
N CYS A 208 -10.57 -53.03 -26.84
CA CYS A 208 -9.84 -54.07 -27.56
C CYS A 208 -8.37 -54.19 -27.11
N VAL A 209 -8.10 -54.44 -25.82
CA VAL A 209 -6.90 -55.24 -25.44
C VAL A 209 -7.22 -55.99 -24.14
N ALA A 210 -8.00 -57.06 -24.24
CA ALA A 210 -8.05 -58.07 -23.20
C ALA A 210 -8.32 -59.40 -23.88
N LYS A 211 -7.25 -60.10 -24.27
CA LYS A 211 -7.23 -61.57 -24.37
C LYS A 211 -5.83 -62.12 -24.71
N TYR A 212 -5.42 -63.08 -23.87
CA TYR A 212 -4.27 -63.99 -23.94
C TYR A 212 -2.91 -63.35 -23.58
N VAL A 213 -2.17 -63.82 -22.59
CA VAL A 213 -1.83 -65.22 -22.28
C VAL A 213 -1.67 -65.46 -20.77
N GLU A 214 -2.49 -66.36 -20.21
CA GLU A 214 -2.06 -67.21 -19.09
C GLU A 214 -1.29 -68.39 -19.67
N LEU A 215 -0.11 -68.71 -19.12
CA LEU A 215 0.34 -70.08 -18.80
C LEU A 215 1.72 -70.05 -18.09
N SER A 216 1.65 -70.29 -16.78
CA SER A 216 2.58 -71.05 -15.93
C SER A 216 4.00 -70.57 -15.56
N PRO A 217 4.51 -70.97 -14.37
CA PRO A 217 5.58 -70.31 -13.63
C PRO A 217 6.91 -71.06 -13.68
N SER A 218 8.01 -70.32 -13.80
CA SER A 218 9.30 -70.69 -13.21
C SER A 218 10.34 -69.60 -13.48
N GLN A 219 10.70 -68.83 -12.45
CA GLN A 219 12.08 -68.56 -12.00
C GLN A 219 12.17 -67.22 -11.23
N PRO A 220 12.92 -67.17 -10.11
CA PRO A 220 13.17 -65.96 -9.37
C PRO A 220 14.37 -65.22 -9.95
N CYS A 221 14.18 -63.98 -10.41
CA CYS A 221 15.29 -63.13 -10.84
C CYS A 221 15.27 -61.82 -10.06
N HIS A 222 16.09 -61.80 -9.01
CA HIS A 222 16.82 -60.68 -8.43
C HIS A 222 16.18 -59.28 -8.51
N LEU A 223 15.62 -58.87 -7.37
CA LEU A 223 15.36 -57.49 -7.03
C LEU A 223 16.71 -56.77 -6.83
N HIS A 224 17.15 -55.96 -7.80
CA HIS A 224 18.25 -55.01 -7.59
C HIS A 224 17.64 -53.65 -7.22
N LEU A 225 17.55 -53.40 -5.93
CA LEU A 225 17.41 -52.05 -5.38
C LEU A 225 18.72 -51.30 -5.67
N LEU A 226 18.66 -50.24 -6.47
CA LEU A 226 19.68 -49.19 -6.45
C LEU A 226 19.03 -47.92 -5.90
N PHE A 227 19.14 -47.79 -4.58
CA PHE A 227 19.27 -46.50 -3.92
C PHE A 227 20.71 -46.04 -4.11
N SER A 228 20.91 -44.86 -4.67
CA SER A 228 22.15 -44.09 -4.55
C SER A 228 21.85 -42.61 -4.74
N ASP A 229 21.70 -41.94 -3.59
CA ASP A 229 22.26 -40.63 -3.23
C ASP A 229 22.60 -39.63 -4.34
N VAL A 230 21.89 -38.49 -4.32
CA VAL A 230 22.44 -37.19 -4.74
C VAL A 230 22.11 -36.17 -3.64
N ALA A 231 22.97 -36.14 -2.63
CA ALA A 231 23.11 -35.03 -1.71
C ALA A 231 24.58 -34.64 -1.71
N SER A 232 24.92 -33.49 -2.33
CA SER A 232 26.06 -32.63 -1.98
C SER A 232 26.43 -31.71 -3.15
N GLU A 233 25.81 -30.53 -3.20
CA GLU A 233 26.53 -29.32 -3.66
C GLU A 233 26.21 -28.19 -2.67
N ASN A 234 27.07 -28.11 -1.67
CA ASN A 234 27.16 -27.03 -0.70
C ASN A 234 27.94 -25.86 -1.29
N ALA A 235 27.46 -24.66 -0.98
CA ALA A 235 28.25 -23.53 -0.51
C ALA A 235 29.43 -23.04 -1.38
N ALA A 236 29.13 -22.17 -2.35
CA ALA A 236 30.14 -21.28 -2.96
C ALA A 236 29.57 -19.96 -3.50
N ILE A 237 28.69 -19.25 -2.76
CA ILE A 237 28.28 -17.87 -3.11
C ILE A 237 28.09 -16.99 -1.86
N ASN A 238 29.05 -16.99 -0.94
CA ASN A 238 29.08 -16.07 0.20
C ASN A 238 30.52 -15.67 0.57
N SER A 239 31.31 -15.16 -0.39
CA SER A 239 32.68 -14.66 -0.10
C SER A 239 33.19 -13.54 -1.03
N THR A 240 32.32 -12.70 -1.60
CA THR A 240 32.76 -11.61 -2.50
C THR A 240 32.09 -10.26 -2.32
N GLN A 241 31.55 -9.93 -1.13
CA GLN A 241 31.02 -8.58 -0.85
C GLN A 241 31.56 -7.87 0.41
N GLU A 242 32.67 -8.33 0.98
CA GLU A 242 33.36 -7.69 2.13
C GLU A 242 34.64 -6.93 1.74
N LEU A 243 34.71 -6.34 0.53
CA LEU A 243 35.85 -5.48 0.12
C LEU A 243 35.42 -4.25 -0.70
N ARG A 244 34.40 -3.52 -0.23
CA ARG A 244 34.11 -2.13 -0.67
C ARG A 244 33.79 -1.21 0.51
N ARG A 245 34.55 -1.35 1.58
CA ARG A 245 34.80 -0.29 2.57
C ARG A 245 36.30 -0.06 2.53
N TYR A 246 36.71 1.20 2.42
CA TYR A 246 38.07 1.70 2.10
C TYR A 246 38.37 1.82 0.60
N VAL A 247 37.85 2.88 -0.04
CA VAL A 247 38.60 4.06 -0.56
C VAL A 247 37.62 5.23 -0.60
#